data_AF-A0A7S2PYD9-F1
#
_entry.id   AF-A0A7S2PYD9-F1
#
_cell.length_a   1.000
_cell.length_b   1.000
_cell.length_c   1.000
_cell.angle_alpha   90.00
_cell.angle_beta   90.00
_cell.angle_gamma   90.00
#
_symmetry.space_group_name_H-M   'P 1'
#
loop_
_entity.id
_entity.type
_entity.pdbx_description
1 polymer ?
#
loop_
_entity_poly.entity_id
_entity_poly.type
_entity_poly.pdbx_seq_one_letter_code
_entity_poly.pdbx_strand_id
1 'polypeptide(L)'
;GVSLLFAVAKAKVKPLAGLHRTHDNLVLTLAMSVAWCFFFSLKWLFTNDPSIQEHEALAGVILALISTTVSFAMIFLLDKIEQRYKESTPESVQRAIHAVIQSLGILVGFSWEHSFDAAIENITEEVSWLPRPIAKLVLALALFLMVCPAWRFYILPFVLSLGEEEACEEEEVLLEGV
;
A
#
# COMPACT_ATOMS: atom_id res chain seq x y z
N GLY A 1 -48.87 -18.95 0.21
CA GLY A 1 -49.03 -18.37 1.55
C GLY A 1 -47.72 -18.30 2.31
N VAL A 2 -47.15 -19.45 2.66
CA VAL A 2 -45.97 -19.55 3.55
C VAL A 2 -44.65 -19.11 2.89
N SER A 3 -44.45 -19.37 1.59
CA SER A 3 -43.21 -18.95 0.89
C SER A 3 -43.04 -17.44 0.73
N LEU A 4 -44.14 -16.68 0.62
CA LEU A 4 -44.08 -15.21 0.57
C LEU A 4 -43.79 -14.60 1.96
N LEU A 5 -44.28 -15.22 3.03
CA LEU A 5 -43.98 -14.81 4.41
C LEU A 5 -42.51 -15.06 4.77
N PHE A 6 -41.90 -16.16 4.32
CA PHE A 6 -40.46 -16.38 4.46
C PHE A 6 -39.61 -15.42 3.62
N ALA A 7 -40.07 -15.06 2.42
CA ALA A 7 -39.38 -14.08 1.57
C ALA A 7 -39.43 -12.66 2.16
N VAL A 8 -40.58 -12.24 2.71
CA VAL A 8 -40.75 -10.93 3.36
C VAL A 8 -40.02 -10.88 4.72
N ALA A 9 -39.95 -12.00 5.46
CA ALA A 9 -39.16 -12.10 6.68
C ALA A 9 -37.65 -11.97 6.43
N LYS A 10 -37.13 -12.55 5.33
CA LYS A 10 -35.73 -12.33 4.90
C LYS A 10 -35.47 -10.90 4.42
N ALA A 11 -36.48 -10.21 3.89
CA ALA A 11 -36.32 -8.82 3.44
C ALA A 11 -36.25 -7.80 4.59
N LYS A 12 -36.74 -8.15 5.79
CA LYS A 12 -36.79 -7.26 6.96
C LYS A 12 -35.62 -7.45 7.95
N VAL A 13 -34.72 -8.39 7.67
CA VAL A 13 -33.43 -8.57 8.36
C VAL A 13 -32.32 -8.32 7.33
N LYS A 14 -32.26 -7.10 6.80
CA LYS A 14 -30.98 -6.55 6.35
C LYS A 14 -30.39 -5.82 7.56
N PRO A 15 -29.58 -6.48 8.40
CA PRO A 15 -28.77 -5.72 9.35
C PRO A 15 -27.87 -4.80 8.51
N LEU A 16 -27.53 -3.65 9.07
CA LEU A 16 -26.81 -2.54 8.44
C LEU A 16 -25.43 -2.93 7.89
N ALA A 17 -25.36 -3.72 6.81
CA ALA A 17 -24.11 -4.04 6.11
C ALA A 17 -23.42 -2.80 5.52
N GLY A 18 -24.19 -1.72 5.30
CA GLY A 18 -23.66 -0.43 4.85
C GLY A 18 -22.85 0.32 5.91
N LEU A 19 -23.24 0.24 7.19
CA LEU A 19 -22.61 1.04 8.25
C LEU A 19 -21.21 0.49 8.59
N HIS A 20 -21.06 -0.83 8.63
CA HIS A 20 -19.77 -1.48 8.86
C HIS A 20 -18.75 -1.09 7.78
N ARG A 21 -19.15 -1.17 6.50
CA ARG A 21 -18.31 -0.77 5.35
C ARG A 21 -17.91 0.70 5.38
N THR A 22 -18.78 1.60 5.85
CA THR A 22 -18.43 3.03 5.94
C THR A 22 -17.39 3.30 7.01
N HIS A 23 -17.41 2.60 8.14
CA HIS A 23 -16.39 2.73 9.17
C HIS A 23 -15.02 2.25 8.68
N ASP A 24 -14.98 1.12 7.97
CA ASP A 24 -13.73 0.59 7.40
C ASP A 24 -13.11 1.57 6.39
N ASN A 25 -13.94 2.14 5.50
CA ASN A 25 -13.49 3.14 4.54
C ASN A 25 -13.00 4.44 5.21
N LEU A 26 -13.65 4.86 6.31
CA LEU A 26 -13.23 6.02 7.08
C LEU A 26 -11.88 5.77 7.76
N VAL A 27 -11.70 4.60 8.39
CA VAL A 27 -10.43 4.21 9.00
C VAL A 27 -9.31 4.19 7.95
N LEU A 28 -9.56 3.61 6.78
CA LEU A 28 -8.58 3.61 5.69
C LEU A 28 -8.25 5.03 5.21
N THR A 29 -9.24 5.91 5.08
CA THR A 29 -9.01 7.30 4.65
C THR A 29 -8.20 8.10 5.68
N LEU A 30 -8.45 7.87 6.97
CA LEU A 30 -7.69 8.49 8.05
C LEU A 30 -6.27 7.93 8.12
N ALA A 31 -6.10 6.61 7.98
CA ALA A 31 -4.80 5.94 7.90
C ALA A 31 -3.98 6.47 6.72
N MET A 32 -4.62 6.62 5.56
CA MET A 32 -4.04 7.30 4.40
C MET A 32 -3.58 8.71 4.75
N SER A 33 -4.44 9.51 5.36
CA SER A 33 -4.14 10.90 5.72
C SER A 33 -2.91 10.99 6.63
N VAL A 34 -2.80 10.12 7.64
CA VAL A 34 -1.64 10.05 8.53
C VAL A 34 -0.37 9.69 7.75
N ALA A 35 -0.42 8.69 6.87
CA ALA A 35 0.71 8.31 6.04
C ALA A 35 1.18 9.48 5.16
N TRP A 36 0.25 10.21 4.54
CA TRP A 36 0.56 11.41 3.74
C TRP A 36 1.19 12.53 4.59
N CYS A 37 0.67 12.78 5.80
CA CYS A 37 1.25 13.76 6.70
C CYS A 37 2.70 13.42 7.05
N PHE A 38 3.01 12.16 7.33
CA PHE A 38 4.39 11.70 7.56
C PHE A 38 5.27 11.91 6.32
N PHE A 39 4.78 11.54 5.14
CA PHE A 39 5.52 11.72 3.89
C PHE A 39 5.88 13.18 3.61
N PHE A 40 4.90 14.08 3.68
CA PHE A 40 5.14 15.50 3.42
C PHE A 40 6.01 16.13 4.51
N SER A 41 5.93 15.64 5.74
CA SER A 41 6.81 16.06 6.83
C SER A 41 8.27 15.66 6.55
N LEU A 42 8.52 14.43 6.10
CA LEU A 42 9.85 13.98 5.64
C LEU A 42 10.32 14.83 4.45
N LYS A 43 9.48 14.97 3.41
CA LYS A 43 9.81 15.79 2.24
C LYS A 43 10.21 17.21 2.64
N TRP A 44 9.45 17.85 3.53
CA TRP A 44 9.76 19.19 4.00
C TRP A 44 11.11 19.28 4.71
N LEU A 45 11.42 18.31 5.58
CA LEU A 45 12.70 18.26 6.29
C LEU A 45 13.90 18.17 5.34
N PHE A 46 13.78 17.41 4.25
CA PHE A 46 14.88 17.19 3.29
C PHE A 46 14.93 18.21 2.14
N THR A 47 13.80 18.83 1.78
CA THR A 47 13.74 19.79 0.65
C THR A 47 14.25 21.19 1.04
N ASN A 48 14.39 21.48 2.34
CA ASN A 48 14.92 22.77 2.81
C ASN A 48 16.43 22.91 2.60
N ASP A 49 17.16 21.82 2.29
CA ASP A 49 18.58 21.89 2.02
C ASP A 49 18.84 22.26 0.54
N PRO A 50 19.43 23.44 0.26
CA PRO A 50 19.67 23.89 -1.12
C PRO A 50 20.65 23.00 -1.89
N SER A 51 21.50 22.21 -1.21
CA SER A 51 22.42 21.27 -1.87
C SER A 51 21.71 20.11 -2.56
N ILE A 52 20.51 19.76 -2.10
CA ILE A 52 19.71 18.65 -2.65
C ILE A 52 18.88 19.11 -3.86
N GLN A 53 18.55 20.41 -3.97
CA GLN A 53 17.75 20.93 -5.08
C GLN A 53 18.46 20.93 -6.44
N GLU A 54 19.80 20.98 -6.47
CA GLU A 54 20.53 21.06 -7.75
C GLU A 54 20.42 19.78 -8.61
N HIS A 55 20.00 18.66 -8.02
CA HIS A 55 19.85 17.37 -8.71
C HIS A 55 18.49 16.73 -8.43
N GLU A 56 17.43 17.21 -9.09
CA GLU A 56 16.05 16.79 -8.84
C GLU A 56 15.84 15.26 -8.89
N ALA A 57 16.48 14.55 -9.83
CA ALA A 57 16.37 13.08 -9.91
C ALA A 57 17.04 12.36 -8.73
N LEU A 58 18.22 12.83 -8.28
CA LEU A 58 18.90 12.24 -7.12
C LEU A 58 18.15 12.55 -5.83
N ALA A 59 17.61 13.76 -5.71
CA ALA A 59 16.76 14.16 -4.59
C ALA A 59 15.51 13.26 -4.47
N GLY A 60 14.87 12.95 -5.60
CA GLY A 60 13.75 12.02 -5.67
C GLY A 60 14.11 10.65 -5.08
N VAL A 61 15.20 10.04 -5.56
CA VAL A 61 15.65 8.73 -5.09
C VAL A 61 16.00 8.72 -3.61
N ILE A 62 16.72 9.75 -3.12
CA ILE A 62 17.07 9.86 -1.69
C ILE A 62 15.78 9.94 -0.85
N LEU A 63 14.81 10.75 -1.27
CA LEU A 63 13.53 10.88 -0.58
C LEU A 63 12.76 9.54 -0.57
N ALA A 64 12.74 8.81 -1.70
CA ALA A 64 12.10 7.50 -1.77
C ALA A 64 12.77 6.47 -0.84
N LEU A 65 14.10 6.46 -0.75
CA LEU A 65 14.85 5.59 0.15
C LEU A 65 14.57 5.88 1.63
N ILE A 66 14.53 7.16 2.01
CA ILE A 66 14.21 7.58 3.37
C ILE A 66 12.75 7.23 3.71
N SER A 67 11.82 7.54 2.80
CA SER A 67 10.40 7.20 2.93
C SER A 67 10.20 5.69 3.12
N THR A 68 10.91 4.88 2.33
CA THR A 68 10.93 3.42 2.43
C THR A 68 11.45 2.96 3.79
N THR A 69 12.57 3.53 4.25
CA THR A 69 13.17 3.18 5.54
C THR A 69 12.24 3.49 6.72
N VAL A 70 11.65 4.68 6.73
CA VAL A 70 10.70 5.09 7.78
C VAL A 70 9.43 4.25 7.73
N SER A 71 8.91 3.98 6.53
CA SER A 71 7.72 3.15 6.36
C SER A 71 7.95 1.73 6.85
N PHE A 72 9.08 1.11 6.50
CA PHE A 72 9.44 -0.21 7.03
C PHE A 72 9.59 -0.19 8.55
N ALA A 73 10.28 0.80 9.12
CA ALA A 73 10.41 0.93 10.58
C ALA A 73 9.05 1.01 11.27
N MET A 74 8.09 1.77 10.70
CA MET A 74 6.73 1.87 11.21
C MET A 74 5.94 0.57 11.04
N ILE A 75 6.06 -0.12 9.91
CA ILE A 75 5.42 -1.42 9.68
C ILE A 75 5.92 -2.44 10.72
N PHE A 76 7.23 -2.55 10.92
CA PHE A 76 7.81 -3.47 11.91
C PHE A 76 7.40 -3.12 13.35
N LEU A 77 7.29 -1.83 13.68
CA LEU A 77 6.85 -1.39 14.99
C LEU A 77 5.38 -1.75 15.24
N LEU A 78 4.53 -1.51 14.25
CA LEU A 78 3.10 -1.80 14.33
C LEU A 78 2.83 -3.31 14.38
N ASP A 79 3.51 -4.10 13.55
CA ASP A 79 3.43 -5.57 13.53
C ASP A 79 3.86 -6.16 14.88
N LYS A 80 4.97 -5.70 15.46
CA LYS A 80 5.41 -6.14 16.79
C LYS A 80 4.42 -5.78 17.90
N ILE A 81 3.79 -4.60 17.83
CA ILE A 81 2.77 -4.20 18.81
C ILE A 81 1.55 -5.11 18.68
N GLU A 82 1.08 -5.36 17.45
CA GLU A 82 -0.05 -6.24 17.20
C GLU A 82 0.20 -7.65 17.74
N GLN A 83 1.35 -8.24 17.42
CA GLN A 83 1.74 -9.56 17.90
C GLN A 83 1.85 -9.62 19.43
N ARG A 84 2.39 -8.57 20.07
CA ARG A 84 2.56 -8.55 21.54
C ARG A 84 1.24 -8.47 22.29
N TYR A 85 0.23 -7.82 21.71
CA TYR A 85 -1.06 -7.58 22.35
C TYR A 85 -2.21 -8.31 21.62
N LYS A 86 -1.92 -9.41 20.91
CA LYS A 86 -2.90 -10.13 20.07
C LYS A 86 -4.19 -10.50 20.82
N GLU A 87 -4.08 -10.98 22.06
CA GLU A 87 -5.23 -11.39 22.89
C GLU A 87 -5.97 -10.22 23.56
N SER A 88 -5.30 -9.08 23.76
CA SER A 88 -5.85 -7.92 24.49
C SER A 88 -6.39 -6.82 23.58
N THR A 89 -6.02 -6.86 22.29
CA THR A 89 -6.36 -5.81 21.32
C THR A 89 -7.73 -6.10 20.70
N PRO A 90 -8.68 -5.16 20.72
CA PRO A 90 -9.95 -5.32 20.01
C PRO A 90 -9.75 -5.49 18.50
N GLU A 91 -10.61 -6.28 17.87
CA GLU A 91 -10.57 -6.53 16.42
C GLU A 91 -10.60 -5.23 15.57
N SER A 92 -11.27 -4.17 16.07
CA SER A 92 -11.30 -2.86 15.41
C SER A 92 -9.93 -2.19 15.34
N VAL A 93 -9.07 -2.41 16.34
CA VAL A 93 -7.72 -1.85 16.40
C VAL A 93 -6.77 -2.63 15.50
N GLN A 94 -6.88 -3.97 15.44
CA GLN A 94 -6.13 -4.80 14.50
C GLN A 94 -6.41 -4.39 13.05
N ARG A 95 -7.69 -4.22 12.69
CA ARG A 95 -8.07 -3.71 11.36
C ARG A 95 -7.49 -2.33 11.06
N ALA A 96 -7.44 -1.44 12.05
CA ALA A 96 -6.85 -0.11 11.89
C ALA A 96 -5.32 -0.19 11.66
N ILE A 97 -4.62 -1.07 12.38
CA ILE A 97 -3.18 -1.33 12.19
C ILE A 97 -2.92 -1.82 10.76
N HIS A 98 -3.68 -2.81 10.28
CA HIS A 98 -3.54 -3.33 8.91
C HIS A 98 -3.83 -2.25 7.86
N ALA A 99 -4.84 -1.41 8.08
CA ALA A 99 -5.13 -0.29 7.19
C ALA A 99 -3.95 0.71 7.12
N VAL A 100 -3.26 0.97 8.24
CA VAL A 100 -2.05 1.81 8.26
C VAL A 100 -0.88 1.13 7.54
N ILE A 101 -0.67 -0.17 7.73
CA ILE A 101 0.39 -0.92 7.03
C ILE A 101 0.17 -0.88 5.52
N GLN A 102 -1.06 -1.17 5.06
CA GLN A 102 -1.43 -1.04 3.65
C GLN A 102 -1.18 0.39 3.14
N SER A 103 -1.49 1.37 3.98
CA SER A 103 -1.32 2.78 3.64
C SER A 103 0.14 3.18 3.43
N LEU A 104 1.03 2.70 4.31
CA LEU A 104 2.47 2.90 4.20
C LEU A 104 3.04 2.21 2.96
N GLY A 105 2.55 1.01 2.61
CA GLY A 105 2.95 0.32 1.39
C GLY A 105 2.64 1.12 0.11
N ILE A 106 1.43 1.68 0.03
CA ILE A 106 1.02 2.55 -1.10
C ILE A 106 1.88 3.81 -1.16
N LEU A 107 2.17 4.41 -0.01
CA LEU A 107 3.00 5.60 0.09
C LEU A 107 4.43 5.36 -0.45
N VAL A 108 5.03 4.22 -0.11
CA VAL A 108 6.33 3.82 -0.66
C VAL A 108 6.26 3.74 -2.18
N GLY A 109 5.23 3.08 -2.73
CA GLY A 109 5.00 3.03 -4.17
C GLY A 109 4.95 4.41 -4.84
N PHE A 110 4.17 5.34 -4.28
CA PHE A 110 4.08 6.71 -4.81
C PHE A 110 5.41 7.47 -4.75
N SER A 111 6.21 7.26 -3.70
CA SER A 111 7.53 7.90 -3.61
C SER A 111 8.49 7.42 -4.71
N TRP A 112 8.40 6.15 -5.08
CA TRP A 112 9.15 5.58 -6.20
C TRP A 112 8.61 6.05 -7.55
N GLU A 113 7.29 6.16 -7.72
CA GLU A 113 6.68 6.74 -8.93
C GLU A 113 7.22 8.14 -9.20
N HIS A 114 7.26 9.01 -8.18
CA HIS A 114 7.82 10.35 -8.28
C HIS A 114 9.31 10.34 -8.68
N SER A 115 10.09 9.41 -8.14
CA SER A 115 11.51 9.27 -8.45
C SER A 115 11.74 8.81 -9.88
N PHE A 116 10.92 7.87 -10.37
CA PHE A 116 11.00 7.39 -11.74
C PHE A 116 10.57 8.46 -12.74
N ASP A 117 9.54 9.25 -12.44
CA ASP A 117 9.11 10.34 -13.29
C ASP A 117 10.23 11.38 -13.50
N ALA A 118 10.88 11.81 -12.41
CA ALA A 118 12.04 12.71 -12.47
C ALA A 118 13.23 12.10 -13.24
N ALA A 119 13.51 10.81 -13.04
CA ALA A 119 14.59 10.13 -13.77
C ALA A 119 14.29 10.03 -15.28
N ILE A 120 13.05 9.73 -15.65
CA ILE A 120 12.62 9.66 -17.06
C ILE A 120 12.73 11.04 -17.71
N GLU A 121 12.30 12.11 -17.02
CA GLU A 121 12.44 13.48 -17.53
C GLU A 121 13.90 13.76 -17.90
N ASN A 122 14.82 13.60 -16.95
CA ASN A 122 16.25 13.86 -17.15
C ASN A 122 16.85 13.05 -18.30
N ILE A 123 16.51 11.77 -18.44
CA ILE A 123 16.98 10.95 -19.56
C ILE A 123 16.44 11.49 -20.89
N THR A 124 15.18 11.92 -20.92
CA THR A 124 14.56 12.39 -22.16
C THR A 124 15.03 13.77 -22.60
N GLU A 125 15.61 14.56 -21.70
CA GLU A 125 16.25 15.83 -22.03
C GLU A 125 17.58 15.66 -22.76
N GLU A 126 18.35 14.63 -22.40
CA GLU A 126 19.66 14.31 -22.99
C GLU A 126 19.55 13.60 -24.36
N VAL A 127 18.39 12.98 -24.64
CA VAL A 127 18.16 12.25 -25.90
C VAL A 127 17.77 13.22 -27.02
N SER A 128 18.72 13.51 -27.91
CA SER A 128 18.54 14.45 -29.04
C SER A 128 17.97 13.82 -30.33
N TRP A 129 18.03 12.49 -30.46
CA TRP A 129 17.67 11.78 -31.69
C TRP A 129 16.19 11.35 -31.77
N LEU A 130 15.43 11.48 -30.67
CA LEU A 130 14.02 11.12 -30.60
C LEU A 130 13.20 12.29 -30.05
N PRO A 131 11.96 12.53 -30.54
CA PRO A 131 11.05 13.49 -29.89
C PRO A 131 10.75 13.09 -28.44
N ARG A 132 10.80 14.06 -27.51
CA ARG A 132 10.60 13.82 -26.06
C ARG A 132 9.39 12.94 -25.70
N PRO A 133 8.19 13.15 -26.28
CA PRO A 133 7.03 12.31 -25.95
C PRO A 133 7.21 10.84 -26.36
N ILE A 134 7.91 10.59 -27.47
CA ILE A 134 8.18 9.24 -27.97
C ILE A 134 9.23 8.57 -27.09
N ALA A 135 10.27 9.30 -26.67
CA ALA A 135 11.29 8.78 -25.75
C ALA A 135 10.66 8.37 -24.40
N LYS A 136 9.77 9.21 -23.84
CA LYS A 136 9.00 8.88 -22.63
C LYS A 136 8.15 7.61 -22.81
N LEU A 137 7.43 7.50 -23.94
CA LEU A 137 6.60 6.32 -24.22
C LEU A 137 7.44 5.04 -24.33
N VAL A 138 8.59 5.09 -25.02
CA VAL A 138 9.49 3.94 -25.16
C VAL A 138 10.06 3.51 -23.81
N LEU A 139 10.47 4.46 -22.96
CA LEU A 139 10.95 4.16 -21.60
C LEU A 139 9.84 3.58 -20.73
N ALA A 140 8.64 4.14 -20.77
CA ALA A 140 7.49 3.62 -20.04
C ALA A 140 7.12 2.19 -20.47
N LEU A 141 7.12 1.91 -21.78
CA LEU A 141 6.90 0.57 -22.32
C LEU A 141 8.01 -0.40 -21.91
N ALA A 142 9.28 0.04 -21.93
CA ALA A 142 10.40 -0.79 -21.48
C ALA A 142 10.27 -1.14 -19.98
N LEU A 143 9.93 -0.16 -19.13
CA LEU A 143 9.68 -0.39 -17.69
C LEU A 143 8.51 -1.34 -17.48
N PHE A 144 7.40 -1.16 -18.20
CA PHE A 144 6.25 -2.06 -18.12
C PHE A 144 6.60 -3.49 -18.53
N LEU A 145 7.31 -3.67 -19.65
CA LEU A 145 7.75 -4.98 -20.14
C LEU A 145 8.77 -5.64 -19.22
N MET A 146 9.48 -4.89 -18.39
CA MET A 146 10.37 -5.44 -17.37
C MET A 146 9.62 -5.82 -16.09
N VAL A 147 8.82 -4.89 -15.56
CA VAL A 147 8.17 -5.02 -14.24
C VAL A 147 6.97 -5.98 -14.28
N CYS A 148 6.13 -5.91 -15.31
CA CYS A 148 4.92 -6.72 -15.42
C CYS A 148 5.20 -8.24 -15.42
N PRO A 149 6.13 -8.79 -16.23
CA PRO A 149 6.43 -10.21 -16.17
C PRO A 149 7.07 -10.61 -14.84
N ALA A 150 7.95 -9.77 -14.26
CA ALA A 150 8.55 -10.05 -12.96
C ALA A 150 7.50 -10.16 -11.86
N TRP A 151 6.54 -9.23 -11.81
CA TRP A 151 5.43 -9.29 -10.87
C TRP A 151 4.57 -10.54 -11.07
N ARG A 152 4.22 -10.87 -12.31
CA ARG A 152 3.37 -12.04 -12.62
C ARG A 152 4.02 -13.36 -12.26
N PHE A 153 5.31 -13.53 -12.53
CA PHE A 153 5.99 -14.82 -12.33
C PHE A 153 6.54 -15.02 -10.92
N TYR A 154 6.85 -13.95 -10.18
CA TYR A 154 7.49 -14.07 -8.87
C TYR A 154 6.62 -13.53 -7.72
N ILE A 155 6.10 -12.31 -7.83
CA ILE A 155 5.39 -11.66 -6.73
C ILE A 155 4.00 -12.28 -6.53
N LEU A 156 3.24 -12.46 -7.62
CA LEU A 156 1.88 -13.00 -7.54
C LEU A 156 1.82 -14.41 -6.91
N PRO A 157 2.57 -15.43 -7.38
CA PRO A 157 2.50 -16.76 -6.77
C PRO A 157 2.98 -16.75 -5.31
N PHE A 158 3.95 -15.90 -4.96
CA PHE A 158 4.43 -15.77 -3.59
C PHE A 158 3.37 -15.19 -2.64
N VAL A 159 2.63 -14.16 -3.06
CA VAL A 159 1.54 -13.60 -2.24
C VAL A 159 0.39 -14.60 -2.09
N LEU A 160 0.09 -15.38 -3.14
CA LEU A 160 -0.93 -16.42 -3.07
C LEU A 160 -0.53 -17.55 -2.10
N SER A 161 0.74 -17.99 -2.12
CA SER A 161 1.20 -19.03 -1.19
C SER A 161 1.15 -18.57 0.27
N LEU A 162 1.49 -17.31 0.55
CA LEU A 162 1.36 -16.75 1.91
C LEU A 162 -0.08 -16.75 2.40
N GLY A 163 -1.05 -16.40 1.54
CA GLY A 163 -2.46 -16.46 1.89
C GLY A 163 -3.00 -17.88 2.10
N GLU A 164 -2.43 -18.88 1.41
CA GLU A 164 -2.75 -20.30 1.63
C GLU A 164 -2.17 -20.81 2.95
N GLU A 165 -0.95 -20.38 3.31
CA GLU A 165 -0.30 -20.72 4.59
C GLU A 165 -1.08 -20.16 5.79
N GLU A 166 -1.48 -18.88 5.74
CA GLU A 166 -2.30 -18.24 6.79
C GLU A 166 -3.64 -18.97 7.00
N ALA A 167 -4.30 -19.41 5.91
CA ALA A 167 -5.56 -20.14 5.98
C ALA A 167 -5.40 -21.55 6.60
N CYS A 168 -4.29 -22.24 6.29
CA CYS A 168 -3.97 -23.53 6.91
C CYS A 168 -3.70 -23.39 8.42
N GLU A 169 -2.95 -22.36 8.83
CA GLU A 169 -2.67 -22.11 10.25
C GLU A 169 -3.96 -21.81 11.05
N GLU A 170 -4.88 -21.02 10.49
CA GLU A 170 -6.18 -20.76 11.12
C GLU A 170 -7.03 -22.05 11.26
N GLU A 171 -7.02 -22.94 10.26
CA GLU A 171 -7.74 -24.22 10.32
C GLU A 171 -7.15 -25.18 11.35
N GLU A 172 -5.81 -25.27 11.46
CA GLU A 172 -5.14 -26.12 12.46
C GLU A 172 -5.43 -25.66 13.90
N VAL A 173 -5.38 -24.35 14.17
CA VAL A 173 -5.75 -23.77 15.48
C VAL A 173 -7.21 -24.07 15.84
N LEU A 174 -8.12 -24.06 14.87
CA LEU A 174 -9.53 -24.40 15.10
C LEU A 174 -9.72 -25.89 15.39
N LEU A 175 -8.93 -26.78 14.79
CA LEU A 175 -9.00 -28.22 15.02
C LEU A 175 -8.38 -28.63 16.37
N GLU A 176 -7.30 -28.00 16.82
CA GLU A 176 -6.69 -28.27 18.13
C GLU A 176 -7.50 -27.69 19.32
N GLY A 177 -8.35 -26.70 19.06
CA GLY A 177 -9.21 -26.07 20.06
C GLY A 177 -10.54 -26.77 20.36
N VAL A 178 -10.84 -27.90 19.69
CA VAL A 178 -12.07 -28.71 19.84
C VAL A 178 -11.78 -30.01 20.58
#